data_AF-A0A2D8BWD9-F1
#
_entry.id   AF-A0A2D8BWD9-F1
#
_cell.length_a   1.000
_cell.length_b   1.000
_cell.length_c   1.000
_cell.angle_alpha   90.00
_cell.angle_beta   90.00
_cell.angle_gamma   90.00
#
_symmetry.space_group_name_H-M   'P 1'
#
loop_
_entity.id
_entity.type
_entity.pdbx_description
1 polymer ?
#
loop_
_entity_poly.entity_id
_entity_poly.type
_entity_poly.pdbx_seq_one_letter_code
_entity_poly.pdbx_strand_id
1 'polypeptide(L)'
;MIFEAIAVVQTANTAIGAVKELLKNGKDITDCAEQLGKYFDAKAEIQKKSGSSQSTGSDLENFLHLEKLRQREEELKTMLIYQGRANLYQDFLRYAAEAKRNRDEALEAQKKAKIAKRKRNMALLRSMVIVFICLLGLACVGGFIYWISTMRAV
;
A
#
# COMPACT_ATOMS: atom_id res chain seq x y z
N MET A 1 16.35 7.00 6.98
CA MET A 1 15.34 7.90 6.39
C MET A 1 15.93 8.90 5.39
N ILE A 2 17.08 9.55 5.69
CA ILE A 2 17.73 10.49 4.74
C ILE A 2 18.21 9.79 3.45
N PHE A 3 18.86 8.61 3.56
CA PHE A 3 19.27 7.82 2.39
C PHE A 3 18.11 7.38 1.49
N GLU A 4 16.92 7.19 2.06
CA GLU A 4 15.73 6.82 1.29
C GLU A 4 15.20 8.03 0.50
N ALA A 5 15.10 9.21 1.10
CA ALA A 5 14.65 10.42 0.39
C ALA A 5 15.59 10.79 -0.77
N ILE A 6 16.91 10.65 -0.57
CA ILE A 6 17.92 10.86 -1.62
C ILE A 6 17.75 9.82 -2.74
N ALA A 7 17.60 8.53 -2.38
CA ALA A 7 17.38 7.47 -3.36
C ALA A 7 16.12 7.71 -4.19
N VAL A 8 15.05 8.17 -3.55
CA VAL A 8 13.78 8.46 -4.22
C VAL A 8 13.92 9.64 -5.20
N VAL A 9 14.62 10.72 -4.80
CA VAL A 9 14.91 11.84 -5.71
C VAL A 9 15.81 11.40 -6.88
N GLN A 10 16.73 10.48 -6.65
CA GLN A 10 17.56 9.91 -7.71
C GLN A 10 16.73 9.06 -8.69
N THR A 11 15.85 8.19 -8.20
CA THR A 11 14.89 7.44 -9.03
C THR A 11 14.04 8.39 -9.87
N ALA A 12 13.57 9.49 -9.28
CA ALA A 12 12.83 10.51 -10.00
C ALA A 12 13.65 11.18 -11.12
N ASN A 13 14.91 11.52 -10.86
CA ASN A 13 15.81 12.09 -11.87
C ASN A 13 16.07 11.09 -13.02
N THR A 14 16.31 9.82 -12.71
CA THR A 14 16.52 8.76 -13.71
C THR A 14 15.27 8.54 -14.56
N ALA A 15 14.09 8.49 -13.93
CA ALA A 15 12.82 8.36 -14.63
C ALA A 15 12.58 9.51 -15.62
N ILE A 16 12.81 10.76 -15.20
CA ILE A 16 12.66 11.93 -16.07
C ILE A 16 13.70 11.91 -17.20
N GLY A 17 14.93 11.47 -16.94
CA GLY A 17 15.96 11.27 -17.97
C GLY A 17 15.52 10.25 -19.02
N ALA A 18 14.97 9.11 -18.59
CA ALA A 18 14.46 8.08 -19.50
C ALA A 18 13.27 8.59 -20.32
N VAL A 19 12.31 9.29 -19.69
CA VAL A 19 11.18 9.93 -20.41
C VAL A 19 11.71 10.95 -21.41
N LYS A 20 12.75 11.72 -21.05
CA LYS A 20 13.38 12.70 -21.93
C LYS A 20 13.94 12.04 -23.21
N GLU A 21 14.61 10.92 -23.04
CA GLU A 21 15.21 10.15 -24.14
C GLU A 21 14.16 9.47 -25.02
N LEU A 22 13.15 8.85 -24.41
CA LEU A 22 12.06 8.19 -25.12
C LEU A 22 11.24 9.18 -25.97
N LEU A 23 10.98 10.37 -25.45
CA LEU A 23 10.25 11.42 -26.16
C LEU A 23 11.06 11.98 -27.34
N LYS A 24 12.38 12.16 -27.17
CA LYS A 24 13.29 12.52 -28.29
C LYS A 24 13.29 11.47 -29.40
N ASN A 25 13.11 10.20 -29.04
CA ASN A 25 13.04 9.08 -29.98
C ASN A 25 11.65 8.91 -30.61
N GLY A 26 10.71 9.84 -30.36
CA GLY A 26 9.37 9.84 -30.96
C GLY A 26 8.45 8.73 -30.44
N LYS A 27 8.78 8.11 -29.30
CA LYS A 27 7.95 7.07 -28.70
C LYS A 27 6.71 7.65 -28.03
N ASP A 28 5.61 6.92 -28.12
CA ASP A 28 4.32 7.35 -27.56
C ASP A 28 4.32 7.23 -26.03
N ILE A 29 3.39 7.92 -25.36
CA ILE A 29 3.36 8.01 -23.89
C ILE A 29 3.22 6.66 -23.20
N THR A 30 2.69 5.65 -23.89
CA THR A 30 2.62 4.26 -23.40
C THR A 30 3.99 3.70 -23.07
N ASP A 31 5.02 4.04 -23.86
CA ASP A 31 6.39 3.59 -23.63
C ASP A 31 7.04 4.35 -22.46
N CYS A 32 6.60 5.59 -22.23
CA CYS A 32 7.03 6.40 -21.10
C CYS A 32 6.25 6.09 -19.82
N ALA A 33 5.11 5.38 -19.89
CA ALA A 33 4.16 5.21 -18.79
C ALA A 33 4.77 4.47 -17.59
N GLU A 34 5.64 3.50 -17.83
CA GLU A 34 6.35 2.76 -16.77
C GLU A 34 7.30 3.69 -15.99
N GLN A 35 8.04 4.52 -16.71
CA GLN A 35 9.06 5.41 -16.14
C GLN A 35 8.38 6.56 -15.38
N LEU A 36 7.28 7.06 -15.93
CA LEU A 36 6.38 7.99 -15.26
C LEU A 36 5.77 7.35 -13.99
N GLY A 37 5.32 6.10 -14.07
CA GLY A 37 4.82 5.36 -12.90
C GLY A 37 5.84 5.29 -11.77
N LYS A 38 7.09 4.93 -12.07
CA LYS A 38 8.20 4.90 -11.10
C LYS A 38 8.44 6.27 -10.44
N TYR A 39 8.35 7.36 -11.20
CA TYR A 39 8.45 8.73 -10.66
C TYR A 39 7.32 9.04 -9.66
N PHE A 40 6.08 8.68 -9.98
CA PHE A 40 4.94 8.93 -9.09
C PHE A 40 4.92 8.04 -7.85
N ASP A 41 5.43 6.81 -7.96
CA ASP A 41 5.62 5.90 -6.83
C ASP A 41 6.62 6.48 -5.84
N ALA A 42 7.75 6.93 -6.37
CA ALA A 42 8.75 7.70 -5.65
C ALA A 42 8.11 8.92 -4.93
N LYS A 43 7.32 9.74 -5.65
CA LYS A 43 6.63 10.90 -5.06
C LYS A 43 5.67 10.52 -3.93
N ALA A 44 4.84 9.50 -4.14
CA ALA A 44 3.87 9.05 -3.15
C ALA A 44 4.54 8.52 -1.88
N GLU A 45 5.70 7.86 -2.03
CA GLU A 45 6.47 7.36 -0.90
C GLU A 45 7.05 8.51 -0.05
N ILE A 46 7.59 9.56 -0.68
CA ILE A 46 8.08 10.76 0.03
C ILE A 46 6.94 11.44 0.78
N GLN A 47 5.79 11.69 0.12
CA GLN A 47 4.65 12.38 0.74
C GLN A 47 4.09 11.61 1.95
N LYS A 48 4.04 10.28 1.84
CA LYS A 48 3.59 9.43 2.96
C LYS A 48 4.55 9.50 4.13
N LYS A 49 5.86 9.52 3.87
CA LYS A 49 6.91 9.60 4.89
C LYS A 49 7.00 10.98 5.53
N SER A 50 6.78 12.06 4.78
CA SER A 50 6.75 13.43 5.31
C SER A 50 5.53 13.70 6.21
N GLY A 51 4.40 13.01 5.99
CA GLY A 51 3.19 13.15 6.81
C GLY A 51 3.17 12.29 8.09
N SER A 52 4.04 11.28 8.20
CA SER A 52 4.18 10.48 9.42
C SER A 52 5.13 11.16 10.41
N SER A 53 4.57 11.59 11.55
CA SER A 53 5.16 12.35 12.67
C SER A 53 6.37 11.71 13.40
N GLN A 54 7.29 11.07 12.69
CA GLN A 54 8.57 10.53 13.21
C GLN A 54 9.79 11.29 12.64
N SER A 55 9.61 12.54 12.21
CA SER A 55 10.69 13.42 11.72
C SER A 55 11.35 14.17 12.87
N THR A 56 12.12 13.46 13.71
CA THR A 56 13.05 14.12 14.63
C THR A 56 14.36 14.36 13.86
N GLY A 57 14.47 15.47 13.11
CA GLY A 57 15.80 15.96 12.69
C GLY A 57 15.97 16.81 11.44
N SER A 58 15.04 16.95 10.49
CA SER A 58 15.28 17.85 9.33
C SER A 58 14.01 18.20 8.52
N ASP A 59 13.15 19.06 9.07
CA ASP A 59 12.02 19.62 8.31
C ASP A 59 12.48 20.45 7.11
N LEU A 60 13.64 21.12 7.22
CA LEU A 60 14.23 21.90 6.14
C LEU A 60 14.65 21.01 4.96
N GLU A 61 15.28 19.87 5.21
CA GLU A 61 15.74 19.00 4.13
C GLU A 61 14.58 18.26 3.48
N ASN A 62 13.58 17.83 4.25
CA ASN A 62 12.32 17.35 3.70
C ASN A 62 11.67 18.39 2.78
N PHE A 63 11.64 19.66 3.21
CA PHE A 63 11.14 20.77 2.39
C PHE A 63 11.97 20.94 1.11
N LEU A 64 13.30 20.90 1.20
CA LEU A 64 14.19 21.00 0.02
C LEU A 64 14.01 19.83 -0.95
N HIS A 65 13.77 18.61 -0.45
CA HIS A 65 13.48 17.46 -1.28
C HIS A 65 12.12 17.59 -1.98
N LEU A 66 11.10 18.08 -1.27
CA LEU A 66 9.79 18.36 -1.85
C LEU A 66 9.86 19.46 -2.92
N GLU A 67 10.63 20.52 -2.70
CA GLU A 67 10.80 21.59 -3.68
C GLU A 67 11.56 21.12 -4.93
N LYS A 68 12.63 20.32 -4.75
CA LYS A 68 13.31 19.67 -5.89
C LYS A 68 12.33 18.81 -6.69
N LEU A 69 11.45 18.07 -6.01
CA LEU A 69 10.44 17.27 -6.68
C LEU A 69 9.47 18.14 -7.48
N ARG A 70 9.02 19.28 -6.92
CA ARG A 70 8.14 20.26 -7.59
C ARG A 70 8.77 20.82 -8.85
N GLN A 71 10.05 21.21 -8.79
CA GLN A 71 10.81 21.70 -9.95
C GLN A 71 10.87 20.65 -11.07
N ARG A 72 11.07 19.38 -10.69
CA ARG A 72 11.08 18.26 -11.64
C ARG A 72 9.72 18.00 -12.30
N GLU A 73 8.60 18.19 -11.58
CA GLU A 73 7.27 18.12 -12.18
C GLU A 73 7.04 19.23 -13.21
N GLU A 74 7.53 20.43 -12.92
CA GLU A 74 7.40 21.58 -13.79
C GLU A 74 8.24 21.42 -15.08
N GLU A 75 9.45 20.88 -14.96
CA GLU A 75 10.25 20.45 -16.10
C GLU A 75 9.55 19.38 -16.94
N LEU A 76 9.00 18.34 -16.29
CA LEU A 76 8.30 17.26 -16.96
C LEU A 76 7.04 17.75 -17.68
N LYS A 77 6.26 18.62 -17.04
CA LYS A 77 5.07 19.25 -17.63
C LYS A 77 5.44 20.05 -18.87
N THR A 78 6.46 20.90 -18.75
CA THR A 78 6.98 21.70 -19.86
C THR A 78 7.38 20.78 -21.02
N MET A 79 8.10 19.70 -20.71
CA MET A 79 8.49 18.74 -21.73
C MET A 79 7.30 18.04 -22.40
N LEU A 80 6.33 17.56 -21.63
CA LEU A 80 5.15 16.88 -22.17
C LEU A 80 4.28 17.81 -23.03
N ILE A 81 4.26 19.11 -22.74
CA ILE A 81 3.54 20.12 -23.52
C ILE A 81 4.28 20.42 -24.84
N TYR A 82 5.59 20.67 -24.78
CA TYR A 82 6.35 21.15 -25.93
C TYR A 82 6.88 20.05 -26.87
N GLN A 83 7.12 18.86 -26.34
CA GLN A 83 7.73 17.76 -27.09
C GLN A 83 6.78 16.57 -27.29
N GLY A 84 5.62 16.60 -26.63
CA GLY A 84 4.57 15.60 -26.79
C GLY A 84 3.56 15.95 -27.87
N ARG A 85 2.62 15.02 -28.11
CA ARG A 85 1.41 15.28 -28.90
C ARG A 85 0.49 16.29 -28.19
N ALA A 86 -0.41 16.94 -28.94
CA ALA A 86 -1.43 17.80 -28.35
C ALA A 86 -2.23 17.04 -27.26
N ASN A 87 -2.51 17.69 -26.14
CA ASN A 87 -3.18 17.12 -24.96
C ASN A 87 -2.46 15.96 -24.24
N LEU A 88 -1.20 15.66 -24.56
CA LEU A 88 -0.46 14.57 -23.92
C LEU A 88 -0.43 14.68 -22.39
N TYR A 89 -0.23 15.90 -21.88
CA TYR A 89 -0.25 16.15 -20.44
C TYR A 89 -1.63 15.90 -19.81
N GLN A 90 -2.72 16.14 -20.52
CA GLN A 90 -4.09 15.89 -20.02
C GLN A 90 -4.41 14.40 -19.99
N ASP A 91 -4.06 13.68 -21.05
CA ASP A 91 -4.15 12.21 -21.10
C ASP A 91 -3.34 11.59 -19.96
N PHE A 92 -2.16 12.14 -19.72
CA PHE A 92 -1.31 11.73 -18.63
C PHE A 92 -1.96 11.95 -17.26
N LEU A 93 -2.53 13.12 -16.98
CA LEU A 93 -3.23 13.40 -15.73
C LEU A 93 -4.41 12.45 -15.49
N ARG A 94 -5.14 12.11 -16.56
CA ARG A 94 -6.22 11.13 -16.52
C ARG A 94 -5.70 9.73 -16.16
N TYR A 95 -4.63 9.28 -16.80
CA TYR A 95 -3.99 8.00 -16.48
C TYR A 95 -3.50 7.94 -15.02
N ALA A 96 -2.85 8.99 -14.53
CA ALA A 96 -2.39 9.07 -13.15
C ALA A 96 -3.55 9.01 -12.15
N ALA A 97 -4.67 9.68 -12.43
CA ALA A 97 -5.87 9.63 -11.60
C ALA A 97 -6.49 8.23 -11.56
N GLU A 98 -6.57 7.56 -12.71
CA GLU A 98 -7.07 6.18 -12.80
C GLU A 98 -6.17 5.18 -12.08
N ALA A 99 -4.85 5.29 -12.25
CA ALA A 99 -3.88 4.46 -11.55
C ALA A 99 -3.98 4.62 -10.02
N LYS A 100 -4.24 5.83 -9.53
CA LYS A 100 -4.48 6.08 -8.10
C LYS A 100 -5.75 5.38 -7.61
N ARG A 101 -6.87 5.53 -8.34
CA ARG A 101 -8.14 4.88 -8.01
C ARG A 101 -8.00 3.35 -7.95
N ASN A 102 -7.34 2.75 -8.93
CA ASN A 102 -7.11 1.30 -8.96
C ASN A 102 -6.29 0.81 -7.76
N ARG A 103 -5.32 1.59 -7.28
CA ARG A 103 -4.54 1.26 -6.08
C ARG A 103 -5.38 1.36 -4.80
N ASP A 104 -6.19 2.40 -4.69
CA ASP A 104 -7.09 2.59 -3.55
C ASP A 104 -8.13 1.46 -3.48
N GLU A 105 -8.69 1.07 -4.62
CA GLU A 105 -9.61 -0.07 -4.74
C GLU A 105 -8.93 -1.40 -4.41
N ALA A 106 -7.69 -1.63 -4.86
CA ALA A 106 -6.92 -2.81 -4.50
C ALA A 106 -6.62 -2.86 -2.99
N LEU A 107 -6.31 -1.72 -2.37
CA LEU A 107 -6.06 -1.61 -0.93
C LEU A 107 -7.35 -1.89 -0.12
N GLU A 108 -8.48 -1.33 -0.55
CA GLU A 108 -9.82 -1.60 -0.02
C GLU A 108 -10.15 -3.10 -0.08
N ALA A 109 -9.96 -3.73 -1.23
CA ALA A 109 -10.21 -5.16 -1.43
C ALA A 109 -9.33 -6.01 -0.52
N GLN A 110 -8.04 -5.68 -0.39
CA GLN A 110 -7.13 -6.37 0.52
C GLN A 110 -7.53 -6.21 2.00
N LYS A 111 -7.97 -5.02 2.42
CA LYS A 111 -8.47 -4.78 3.78
C LYS A 111 -9.71 -5.65 4.05
N LYS A 112 -10.67 -5.65 3.12
CA LYS A 112 -11.90 -6.46 3.22
C LYS A 112 -11.57 -7.96 3.30
N ALA A 113 -10.65 -8.45 2.46
CA ALA A 113 -10.20 -9.84 2.50
C ALA A 113 -9.53 -10.23 3.82
N LYS A 114 -8.67 -9.35 4.38
CA LYS A 114 -8.03 -9.57 5.68
C LYS A 114 -9.05 -9.62 6.82
N ILE A 115 -10.03 -8.72 6.82
CA ILE A 115 -11.11 -8.69 7.82
C ILE A 115 -11.98 -9.96 7.71
N ALA A 116 -12.35 -10.37 6.50
CA ALA A 116 -13.13 -11.58 6.27
C ALA A 116 -12.41 -12.84 6.76
N LYS A 117 -11.11 -12.98 6.48
CA LYS A 117 -10.28 -14.08 7.00
C LYS A 117 -10.25 -14.09 8.54
N ARG A 118 -10.06 -12.93 9.18
CA ARG A 118 -10.09 -12.82 10.66
C ARG A 118 -11.44 -13.24 11.24
N LYS A 119 -12.55 -12.80 10.64
CA LYS A 119 -13.91 -13.19 11.06
C LYS A 119 -14.14 -14.69 10.96
N ARG A 120 -13.71 -15.33 9.85
CA ARG A 120 -13.81 -16.79 9.68
C ARG A 120 -13.00 -17.54 10.73
N ASN A 121 -11.75 -17.13 10.96
CA ASN A 121 -10.89 -17.78 11.95
C ASN A 121 -11.46 -17.65 13.37
N MET A 122 -11.99 -16.48 13.74
CA MET A 122 -12.65 -16.29 15.04
C MET A 122 -13.93 -17.11 15.18
N ALA A 123 -14.73 -17.26 14.13
CA ALA A 123 -15.93 -18.08 14.16
C ALA A 123 -15.60 -19.57 14.38
N LEU A 124 -14.58 -20.08 13.68
CA LEU A 124 -14.10 -21.46 13.86
C LEU A 124 -13.58 -21.68 15.29
N LEU A 125 -12.76 -20.77 15.79
CA LEU A 125 -12.18 -20.87 17.14
C LEU A 125 -13.27 -20.81 18.22
N ARG A 126 -14.28 -19.94 18.06
CA ARG A 126 -15.44 -19.88 18.94
C ARG A 126 -16.24 -21.19 18.93
N SER A 127 -16.47 -21.79 17.76
CA SER A 127 -17.17 -23.07 17.66
C SER A 127 -16.41 -24.22 18.32
N MET A 128 -15.07 -24.28 18.16
CA MET A 128 -14.23 -25.28 18.82
C MET A 128 -14.26 -25.15 20.34
N VAL A 129 -14.20 -23.91 20.87
CA VAL A 129 -14.26 -23.65 22.31
C VAL A 129 -15.60 -24.10 22.89
N ILE A 130 -16.73 -23.82 22.21
CA ILE A 130 -18.06 -24.24 22.67
C ILE A 130 -18.15 -25.77 22.72
N VAL A 131 -17.71 -26.47 21.67
CA VAL A 131 -17.72 -27.93 21.63
C VAL A 131 -16.85 -28.51 22.75
N PHE A 132 -15.66 -27.92 22.98
CA PHE A 132 -14.76 -28.37 24.04
C PHE A 132 -15.38 -28.20 25.43
N ILE A 133 -16.03 -27.07 25.71
CA ILE A 133 -16.74 -26.83 26.98
C ILE A 133 -17.90 -27.82 27.16
N CYS A 134 -18.68 -28.09 26.11
CA CYS A 134 -19.76 -29.08 26.17
C CYS A 134 -19.25 -30.50 26.47
N LEU A 135 -18.14 -30.91 25.84
CA LEU A 135 -17.52 -32.22 26.07
C LEU A 135 -16.98 -32.33 27.50
N LEU A 136 -16.30 -31.29 28.01
CA LEU A 136 -15.83 -31.25 29.40
C LEU A 136 -17.01 -31.32 30.39
N GLY A 137 -18.09 -30.59 30.13
CA GLY A 137 -19.29 -30.62 30.97
C GLY A 137 -19.91 -32.02 31.04
N LEU A 138 -20.04 -32.71 29.90
CA LEU A 138 -20.51 -34.10 29.83
C LEU A 138 -19.58 -35.06 30.57
N ALA A 139 -18.27 -34.91 30.42
CA ALA A 139 -17.28 -35.74 31.13
C ALA A 139 -17.34 -35.53 32.65
N CYS A 140 -17.51 -34.28 33.12
CA CYS A 140 -17.67 -33.98 34.55
C CYS A 140 -18.95 -34.62 35.11
N VAL A 141 -20.09 -34.50 34.41
CA VAL A 141 -21.35 -35.11 34.85
C VAL A 141 -21.26 -36.64 34.87
N GLY A 142 -20.69 -37.24 33.82
CA GLY A 142 -20.48 -38.70 33.76
C GLY A 142 -19.56 -39.21 34.87
N GLY A 143 -18.45 -38.51 35.12
CA GLY A 143 -17.53 -38.82 36.22
C GLY A 143 -18.18 -38.69 37.60
N PHE A 144 -19.02 -37.66 37.80
CA PHE A 144 -19.74 -37.47 39.05
C PHE A 144 -20.77 -38.56 39.32
N ILE A 145 -21.52 -38.99 38.30
CA ILE A 145 -22.47 -40.11 38.40
C ILE A 145 -21.74 -41.42 38.72
N TYR A 146 -20.63 -41.69 38.03
CA TYR A 146 -19.81 -42.88 38.30
C TYR A 146 -19.29 -42.90 39.75
N TRP A 147 -18.81 -41.77 40.25
CA TRP A 147 -18.32 -41.63 41.61
C TRP A 147 -19.43 -41.89 42.66
N ILE A 148 -20.63 -41.35 42.45
CA ILE A 148 -21.81 -41.62 43.31
C ILE A 148 -22.20 -43.10 43.27
N SER A 149 -22.19 -43.73 42.09
CA SER A 149 -22.54 -45.15 41.97
C SER A 149 -21.55 -46.07 42.69
N THR A 150 -20.26 -45.71 42.69
CA THR A 150 -19.22 -46.46 43.40
C THR A 150 -19.37 -46.35 44.91
N MET A 151 -19.69 -45.17 45.45
CA MET A 151 -19.92 -45.00 46.89
C MET A 151 -21.19 -45.67 47.42
N ARG A 152 -22.18 -45.98 46.56
CA ARG A 152 -23.37 -46.76 46.95
C ARG A 152 -23.15 -48.27 46.92
N ALA A 153 -22.09 -48.73 46.26
CA ALA A 153 -21.78 -50.16 46.10
C ALA A 153 -20.78 -50.68 47.14
N VAL A 154 -20.20 -49.79 47.96
CA VAL A 154 -19.36 -50.09 49.14
C VAL A 154 -20.22 -49.93 50.39
#